data_AF-A0A965PK81-F1
#
_entry.id   AF-A0A965PK81-F1
#
_cell.length_a   1.000
_cell.length_b   1.000
_cell.length_c   1.000
_cell.angle_alpha   90.00
_cell.angle_beta   90.00
_cell.angle_gamma   90.00
#
_symmetry.space_group_name_H-M   'P 1'
#
loop_
_entity.id
_entity.type
_entity.pdbx_description
1 polymer ?
#
loop_
_entity_poly.entity_id
_entity_poly.type
_entity_poly.pdbx_seq_one_letter_code
_entity_poly.pdbx_strand_id
1 'polypeptide(L)'
;MVPEVKIKQNPTIAKFLDLGQRLLSLFLANALPAITTGAVIGISVGKAAIMAGAMAVIKVVSVLAEASVDGELTSEEIKQAFSGAKKK
;
A
#
# COMPACT_ATOMS: atom_id res chain seq x y z
N MET A 1 17.06 -24.21 15.26
CA MET A 1 15.76 -24.11 15.92
C MET A 1 15.31 -22.66 15.85
N VAL A 2 14.45 -22.32 14.88
CA VAL A 2 13.83 -20.99 14.85
C VAL A 2 12.79 -20.99 15.96
N PRO A 3 12.81 -20.04 16.91
CA PRO A 3 11.83 -20.01 17.98
C PRO A 3 10.44 -19.86 17.38
N GLU A 4 9.59 -20.86 17.59
CA GLU A 4 8.17 -20.79 17.28
C GLU A 4 7.57 -19.67 18.14
N VAL A 5 7.40 -18.49 17.53
CA VAL A 5 6.61 -17.42 18.14
C VAL A 5 5.17 -17.92 18.17
N LYS A 6 4.78 -18.56 19.27
CA LYS A 6 3.38 -18.87 19.61
C LYS A 6 2.65 -17.55 19.87
N ILE A 7 2.33 -16.83 18.79
CA ILE A 7 1.34 -15.75 18.83
C ILE A 7 0.02 -16.44 19.18
N LYS A 8 -0.48 -16.19 20.38
CA LYS A 8 -1.86 -16.51 20.76
C LYS A 8 -2.75 -15.95 19.66
N GLN A 9 -3.25 -16.82 18.79
CA GLN A 9 -3.97 -16.47 17.56
C GLN A 9 -5.30 -15.82 17.93
N ASN A 10 -5.27 -14.54 18.28
CA ASN A 10 -6.48 -13.74 18.30
C ASN A 10 -6.82 -13.50 16.82
N PRO A 11 -7.93 -14.04 16.27
CA PRO A 11 -8.24 -14.00 14.85
C PRO A 11 -8.26 -12.56 14.31
N THR A 12 -8.58 -11.59 15.16
CA THR A 12 -8.49 -10.16 14.87
C THR A 12 -7.04 -9.70 14.64
N ILE A 13 -6.10 -10.06 15.53
CA ILE A 13 -4.68 -9.67 15.39
C ILE A 13 -4.06 -10.33 14.15
N ALA A 14 -4.38 -11.59 13.88
CA ALA A 14 -3.90 -12.26 12.66
C ALA A 14 -4.37 -11.54 11.38
N LYS A 15 -5.64 -11.11 11.34
CA LYS A 15 -6.17 -10.30 10.22
C LYS A 15 -5.51 -8.92 10.13
N PHE A 16 -5.26 -8.26 11.25
CA PHE A 16 -4.56 -6.98 11.27
C PHE A 16 -3.10 -7.10 10.83
N LEU A 17 -2.40 -8.18 11.21
CA LEU A 17 -1.03 -8.44 10.77
C LEU A 17 -0.98 -8.80 9.28
N ASP A 18 -1.93 -9.60 8.78
CA ASP A 18 -2.06 -9.89 7.33
C ASP A 18 -2.36 -8.61 6.54
N LEU A 19 -3.30 -7.79 7.00
CA LEU A 19 -3.61 -6.50 6.39
C LEU A 19 -2.41 -5.53 6.45
N GLY A 20 -1.72 -5.47 7.60
CA GLY A 20 -0.54 -4.65 7.79
C GLY A 20 0.61 -5.07 6.88
N GLN A 21 0.85 -6.38 6.74
CA GLN A 21 1.84 -6.92 5.81
C GLN A 21 1.48 -6.61 4.36
N ARG A 22 0.20 -6.72 3.98
CA ARG A 22 -0.29 -6.36 2.64
C ARG A 22 -0.12 -4.88 2.34
N LEU A 23 -0.47 -4.00 3.29
CA LEU A 23 -0.28 -2.56 3.17
C LEU A 23 1.20 -2.19 3.07
N LEU A 24 2.06 -2.80 3.90
CA LEU A 24 3.50 -2.58 3.85
C LEU A 24 4.11 -3.08 2.53
N SER A 25 3.67 -4.24 2.04
CA SER A 25 4.11 -4.80 0.76
C SER A 25 3.68 -3.91 -0.41
N LEU A 26 2.45 -3.39 -0.40
CA LEU A 26 1.95 -2.43 -1.38
C LEU A 26 2.72 -1.11 -1.32
N PHE A 27 2.98 -0.60 -0.12
CA PHE A 27 3.78 0.59 0.09
C PHE A 27 5.18 0.40 -0.46
N LEU A 28 5.86 -0.70 -0.14
CA LEU A 28 7.19 -1.00 -0.68
C LEU A 28 7.16 -1.14 -2.20
N ALA A 29 6.19 -1.82 -2.78
CA ALA A 29 6.08 -1.98 -4.23
C ALA A 29 5.96 -0.64 -4.99
N ASN A 30 5.27 0.35 -4.40
CA ASN A 30 5.05 1.65 -5.04
C ASN A 30 6.07 2.73 -4.61
N ALA A 31 6.48 2.73 -3.34
CA ALA A 31 7.36 3.74 -2.77
C ALA A 31 8.83 3.43 -2.99
N LEU A 32 9.25 2.15 -3.01
CA LEU A 32 10.66 1.79 -3.17
C LEU A 32 11.26 2.38 -4.45
N PRO A 33 10.61 2.33 -5.64
CA PRO A 33 11.14 2.98 -6.85
C PRO A 33 11.27 4.50 -6.70
N ALA A 34 10.26 5.17 -6.14
CA ALA A 34 10.28 6.63 -5.96
C ALA A 34 11.37 7.08 -4.98
N ILE A 35 11.58 6.32 -3.90
CA ILE A 35 12.59 6.59 -2.89
C ILE A 35 14.00 6.32 -3.44
N THR A 36 14.22 5.21 -4.14
CA THR A 36 15.55 4.92 -4.74
C THR A 36 15.90 5.94 -5.82
N THR A 37 14.96 6.33 -6.68
CA THR A 37 15.19 7.43 -7.64
C THR A 37 15.47 8.74 -6.92
N GLY A 38 14.71 9.07 -5.87
CA GLY A 38 14.91 10.27 -5.03
C GLY A 38 16.28 10.31 -4.34
N ALA A 39 16.78 9.16 -3.87
CA ALA A 39 18.08 9.06 -3.21
C ALA A 39 19.25 9.35 -4.16
N VAL A 40 19.15 8.93 -5.43
CA VAL A 40 20.18 9.18 -6.46
C VAL A 40 20.30 10.66 -6.79
N ILE A 41 19.19 11.40 -6.72
CA ILE A 41 19.13 12.85 -6.99
C ILE A 41 19.32 13.72 -5.72
N GLY A 42 19.75 13.12 -4.60
CA GLY A 42 20.08 13.86 -3.38
C GLY A 42 18.89 14.31 -2.54
N ILE A 43 17.68 13.80 -2.80
CA ILE A 43 16.51 14.06 -1.96
C ILE A 43 16.60 13.20 -0.70
N SER A 44 16.25 13.79 0.44
CA SER A 44 16.21 13.05 1.71
C SER A 44 15.20 11.90 1.63
N VAL A 45 15.72 10.67 1.74
CA VAL A 45 14.98 9.39 1.70
C VAL A 45 13.73 9.40 2.58
N GLY A 46 13.83 9.92 3.80
CA GLY A 46 12.70 9.98 4.73
C GLY A 46 11.57 10.90 4.27
N LYS A 47 11.89 12.08 3.71
CA LYS A 47 10.85 12.98 3.17
C LYS A 47 10.26 12.44 1.87
N ALA A 48 11.08 11.81 1.03
CA ALA A 48 10.62 11.15 -0.19
C ALA A 48 9.66 9.99 0.11
N ALA A 49 9.93 9.20 1.14
CA ALA A 49 9.07 8.09 1.56
C ALA A 49 7.70 8.56 2.05
N ILE A 50 7.66 9.62 2.87
CA ILE A 50 6.40 10.20 3.36
C ILE A 50 5.60 10.80 2.21
N MET A 51 6.25 11.51 1.28
CA MET A 51 5.60 12.07 0.10
C MET A 51 5.05 10.98 -0.83
N ALA A 52 5.84 9.93 -1.10
CA ALA A 52 5.39 8.78 -1.90
C ALA A 52 4.19 8.07 -1.25
N GLY A 53 4.19 7.92 0.08
CA GLY A 53 3.06 7.36 0.83
C GLY A 53 1.80 8.22 0.75
N ALA A 54 1.94 9.54 0.93
CA ALA A 54 0.82 10.47 0.82
C ALA A 54 0.22 10.48 -0.61
N MET A 55 1.07 10.47 -1.63
CA MET A 55 0.63 10.39 -3.02
C MET A 55 -0.10 9.08 -3.34
N ALA A 56 0.31 7.95 -2.75
CA ALA A 56 -0.39 6.68 -2.91
C ALA A 56 -1.82 6.74 -2.34
N VAL A 57 -2.02 7.37 -1.17
CA VAL A 57 -3.35 7.55 -0.57
C VAL A 57 -4.22 8.47 -1.43
N ILE A 58 -3.66 9.61 -1.88
CA ILE A 58 -4.37 10.54 -2.76
C ILE A 58 -4.83 9.82 -4.02
N LYS A 59 -3.97 8.99 -4.63
CA LYS A 59 -4.30 8.22 -5.82
C LYS A 59 -5.49 7.27 -5.61
N VAL A 60 -5.54 6.59 -4.47
CA VAL A 60 -6.67 5.73 -4.12
C VAL A 60 -7.94 6.55 -3.96
N VAL A 61 -7.87 7.67 -3.23
CA VAL A 61 -9.03 8.56 -3.04
C VAL A 61 -9.53 9.13 -4.36
N SER A 62 -8.63 9.53 -5.27
CA SER A 62 -9.03 10.03 -6.58
C SER A 62 -9.66 8.95 -7.47
N VAL A 63 -9.13 7.72 -7.45
CA VAL A 63 -9.72 6.60 -8.21
C VAL A 63 -11.08 6.22 -7.64
N LEU A 64 -11.23 6.22 -6.31
CA LEU A 64 -12.53 5.99 -5.66
C LEU A 64 -13.51 7.13 -5.94
N ALA A 65 -13.04 8.37 -6.01
CA ALA A 65 -13.88 9.52 -6.35
C ALA A 65 -14.34 9.50 -7.81
N GLU A 66 -13.46 9.17 -8.76
CA GLU A 66 -13.84 8.98 -10.18
C GLU A 66 -14.85 7.84 -10.33
N ALA A 67 -14.56 6.67 -9.75
CA ALA A 67 -15.48 5.53 -9.79
C ALA A 67 -16.81 5.81 -9.07
N SER A 68 -16.82 6.71 -8.07
CA SER A 68 -18.05 7.16 -7.43
C SER A 68 -18.89 8.09 -8.32
N VAL A 69 -18.28 8.80 -9.28
CA VAL A 69 -19.00 9.66 -10.24
C VAL A 69 -19.63 8.82 -11.36
N ASP A 70 -19.01 7.70 -11.73
CA ASP A 70 -19.54 6.75 -12.73
C ASP A 70 -20.71 5.87 -12.22
N GLY A 71 -21.06 5.96 -10.93
CA GLY A 71 -22.35 5.49 -10.41
C GLY A 71 -22.40 4.06 -9.86
N GLU A 72 -21.39 3.22 -10.11
CA GLU A 72 -21.22 1.91 -9.45
C GLU A 72 -19.76 1.68 -9.06
N LEU A 73 -19.48 1.66 -7.75
CA LEU A 73 -18.20 1.22 -7.20
C LEU A 73 -18.26 -0.30 -7.02
N THR A 74 -17.87 -1.05 -8.04
CA THR A 74 -17.81 -2.51 -7.92
C THR A 74 -16.65 -2.92 -7.00
N SER A 75 -16.80 -4.04 -6.29
CA SER A 75 -15.75 -4.55 -5.40
C SER A 75 -14.43 -4.83 -6.12
N GLU A 76 -14.47 -5.02 -7.44
CA GLU A 76 -13.29 -5.24 -8.28
C GLU A 76 -12.54 -3.94 -8.57
N GLU A 77 -13.23 -2.81 -8.78
CA GLU A 77 -12.60 -1.50 -9.01
C GLU A 77 -11.92 -0.97 -7.75
N ILE A 78 -12.56 -1.16 -6.59
CA ILE A 78 -11.93 -0.87 -5.30
C ILE A 78 -10.65 -1.70 -5.16
N LYS A 79 -10.74 -3.01 -5.43
CA LYS A 79 -9.56 -3.89 -5.35
C LYS A 79 -8.47 -3.46 -6.33
N GLN A 80 -8.82 -2.99 -7.53
CA GLN A 80 -7.86 -2.46 -8.49
C GLN A 80 -7.18 -1.20 -7.97
N ALA A 81 -7.92 -0.26 -7.41
CA ALA A 81 -7.39 0.98 -6.82
C ALA A 81 -6.34 0.69 -5.73
N PHE A 82 -6.59 -0.33 -4.89
CA PHE A 82 -5.68 -0.75 -3.82
C PHE A 82 -4.63 -1.79 -4.24
N SER A 83 -4.74 -2.44 -5.40
CA SER A 83 -3.85 -3.54 -5.78
C SER A 83 -2.48 -3.13 -6.30
N GLY A 84 -2.21 -1.84 -6.48
CA GLY A 84 -0.91 -1.27 -6.87
C GLY A 84 -0.16 -2.10 -7.91
N ALA A 85 -0.39 -1.79 -9.18
CA ALA A 85 0.44 -2.25 -10.30
C ALA A 85 0.71 -3.77 -10.31
N LYS A 86 -0.33 -4.59 -10.27
CA LYS A 86 -0.22 -5.97 -10.79
C LYS A 86 -0.78 -6.02 -12.21
N LYS A 87 0.02 -5.59 -13.19
CA LYS A 87 -0.12 -6.11 -14.56
C LYS A 87 0.97 -7.17 -14.76
N LYS A 88 0.51 -8.30 -15.29
CA LYS A 88 1.20 -9.59 -15.47
C LYS A 88 2.64 -9.46 -15.98
#